data_AF-A0A396U1H4-F1
#
_entry.id   AF-A0A396U1H4-F1
#
_cell.length_a   1.000
_cell.length_b   1.000
_cell.length_c   1.000
_cell.angle_alpha   90.00
_cell.angle_beta   90.00
_cell.angle_gamma   90.00
#
_symmetry.space_group_name_H-M   'P 1'
#
loop_
_entity.id
_entity.type
_entity.pdbx_description
1 polymer ?
#
loop_
_entity_poly.entity_id
_entity_poly.type
_entity_poly.pdbx_seq_one_letter_code
_entity_poly.pdbx_strand_id
1 'polypeptide(L)'
;MGIVGLEFAIPPGNATVIFPASGIAVAAILYGGIRLLPGIWLGQFCFNLWLTGNTDTLHFQHVLVALLIAIGASLQAAIAWYLVKISGVKWKTLTLLREITLFLVLTAALASLVSATWANITLYLFGIISTDKIAENWFSWWIGDATGVLLLAPLTLTLLFRKQSLGRHRLHTVMLPTLLALTMIVLFFFYVASNEKRQINNQLHHTGDVLEHHIKTKLNGFTETVTSVSNLMSIYPDLSYTKFELFTRNLYAMHPDLHGLSWNPSISDSNRENFEAKMAKQLAMPAFEITQKNMQGTAVRAGNRDHYVPATYITPLNSNKQVQGYDIASDSVRFEAITKARQTGKVAITAPINLVQETASSAAILLISPINTMENHTQDNYTQDNGTQSNSTKNIEISGFAVAAVRIENMMKSLFSQG
;
A
#
# COMPACT_ATOMS: atom_id res chain seq x y z
N MET A 1 -32.14 -10.89 -11.41
CA MET A 1 -31.32 -12.13 -11.46
C MET A 1 -29.88 -11.86 -11.86
N GLY A 2 -29.60 -11.04 -12.89
CA GLY A 2 -28.22 -10.59 -13.16
C GLY A 2 -27.58 -9.89 -11.96
N ILE A 3 -28.33 -8.99 -11.31
CA ILE A 3 -27.91 -8.31 -10.07
C ILE A 3 -27.55 -9.31 -8.95
N VAL A 4 -28.36 -10.35 -8.76
CA VAL A 4 -28.09 -11.41 -7.76
C VAL A 4 -26.82 -12.19 -8.10
N GLY A 5 -26.48 -12.33 -9.38
CA GLY A 5 -25.23 -12.93 -9.80
C GLY A 5 -24.01 -12.15 -9.31
N LEU A 6 -24.08 -10.82 -9.26
CA LEU A 6 -22.95 -9.96 -8.86
C LEU A 6 -22.56 -10.10 -7.39
N GLU A 7 -23.47 -10.51 -6.52
CA GLU A 7 -23.16 -10.88 -5.14
C GLU A 7 -22.21 -12.10 -5.05
N PHE A 8 -22.06 -12.84 -6.16
CA PHE A 8 -21.13 -13.97 -6.32
C PHE A 8 -19.91 -13.61 -7.19
N ALA A 9 -19.62 -12.32 -7.42
CA ALA A 9 -18.37 -11.88 -8.04
C ALA A 9 -17.22 -11.91 -7.01
N ILE A 10 -16.01 -12.30 -7.46
CA ILE A 10 -14.79 -12.22 -6.64
C ILE A 10 -14.04 -10.94 -7.02
N PRO A 11 -13.89 -9.95 -6.13
CA PRO A 11 -13.05 -8.78 -6.39
C PRO A 11 -11.60 -9.23 -6.68
N PRO A 12 -10.88 -8.64 -7.65
CA PRO A 12 -11.18 -7.41 -8.40
C PRO A 12 -11.93 -7.63 -9.73
N GLY A 13 -12.38 -8.85 -10.05
CA GLY A 13 -13.09 -9.16 -11.28
C GLY A 13 -14.61 -9.04 -11.11
N ASN A 14 -15.28 -8.32 -12.02
CA ASN A 14 -16.76 -8.29 -12.08
C ASN A 14 -17.37 -9.62 -12.58
N ALA A 15 -16.56 -10.68 -12.69
CA ALA A 15 -16.99 -11.96 -13.22
C ALA A 15 -17.56 -12.84 -12.11
N THR A 16 -18.83 -13.21 -12.27
CA THR A 16 -19.58 -13.98 -11.30
C THR A 16 -19.38 -15.46 -11.58
N VAL A 17 -19.07 -16.25 -10.55
CA VAL A 17 -18.89 -17.71 -10.72
C VAL A 17 -20.20 -18.38 -11.18
N ILE A 18 -21.34 -17.75 -10.89
CA ILE A 18 -22.66 -18.17 -11.34
C ILE A 18 -23.38 -16.94 -11.91
N PHE A 19 -23.91 -17.03 -13.14
CA PHE A 19 -24.77 -15.99 -13.71
C PHE A 19 -26.21 -16.50 -13.91
N PRO A 20 -27.09 -16.34 -12.90
CA PRO A 20 -28.44 -16.95 -12.89
C PRO A 20 -29.32 -16.52 -14.07
N ALA A 21 -29.11 -15.32 -14.60
CA ALA A 21 -29.89 -14.78 -15.71
C ALA A 21 -29.76 -15.63 -16.98
N SER A 22 -28.58 -16.18 -17.26
CA SER A 22 -28.33 -17.01 -18.45
C SER A 22 -29.15 -18.30 -18.44
N GLY A 23 -29.26 -18.97 -17.28
CA GLY A 23 -30.10 -20.16 -17.18
C GLY A 23 -31.60 -19.89 -17.31
N ILE A 24 -32.06 -18.76 -16.77
CA ILE A 24 -33.45 -18.33 -16.93
C ILE A 24 -33.73 -17.96 -18.39
N ALA A 25 -32.80 -17.26 -19.06
CA ALA A 25 -32.92 -16.89 -20.47
C ALA A 25 -33.02 -18.12 -21.38
N VAL A 26 -32.14 -19.12 -21.17
CA VAL A 26 -32.19 -20.40 -21.90
C VAL A 26 -33.50 -21.14 -21.64
N ALA A 27 -33.96 -21.23 -20.39
CA ALA A 27 -35.24 -21.87 -20.09
C ALA A 27 -36.43 -21.13 -20.71
N ALA A 28 -36.42 -19.79 -20.65
CA ALA A 28 -37.45 -18.95 -21.21
C ALA A 28 -37.55 -19.14 -22.73
N ILE A 29 -36.43 -19.10 -23.46
CA ILE A 29 -36.44 -19.25 -24.92
C ILE A 29 -36.80 -20.67 -25.37
N LEU A 30 -36.44 -21.70 -24.61
CA LEU A 30 -36.89 -23.07 -24.86
C LEU A 30 -38.41 -23.21 -24.70
N TYR A 31 -38.98 -22.57 -23.68
CA TYR A 31 -40.42 -22.57 -23.42
C TYR A 31 -41.20 -21.72 -24.43
N GLY A 32 -40.76 -20.48 -24.65
CA GLY A 32 -41.50 -19.46 -25.39
C GLY A 32 -41.07 -19.27 -26.84
N GLY A 33 -39.93 -19.83 -27.25
CA GLY A 33 -39.37 -19.69 -28.59
C GLY A 33 -38.69 -18.35 -28.86
N ILE A 34 -38.25 -18.15 -30.11
CA ILE A 34 -37.44 -17.01 -30.55
C ILE A 34 -38.09 -15.63 -30.32
N ARG A 35 -39.42 -15.58 -30.18
CA ARG A 35 -40.18 -14.36 -29.88
C ARG A 35 -39.80 -13.70 -28.54
N LEU A 36 -39.13 -14.42 -27.64
CA LEU A 36 -38.66 -13.89 -26.36
C LEU A 36 -37.27 -13.25 -26.42
N LEU A 37 -36.57 -13.31 -27.57
CA LEU A 37 -35.27 -12.67 -27.74
C LEU A 37 -35.26 -11.18 -27.38
N PRO A 38 -36.24 -10.35 -27.79
CA PRO A 38 -36.24 -8.94 -27.42
C PRO A 38 -36.27 -8.72 -25.91
N GLY A 39 -36.92 -9.60 -25.15
CA GLY A 39 -36.97 -9.53 -23.69
C GLY A 39 -35.63 -9.90 -23.03
N ILE A 40 -34.94 -10.91 -23.57
CA ILE A 40 -33.60 -11.31 -23.10
C ILE A 40 -32.61 -10.18 -23.38
N TRP A 41 -32.65 -9.63 -24.59
CA TRP A 41 -31.83 -8.49 -25.01
C TRP A 41 -32.07 -7.28 -24.09
N LEU A 42 -33.32 -6.89 -23.90
CA LEU A 42 -33.66 -5.73 -23.06
C LEU A 42 -33.21 -5.93 -21.61
N GLY A 43 -33.41 -7.13 -21.06
CA GLY A 43 -32.95 -7.47 -19.72
C GLY A 43 -31.44 -7.35 -19.56
N GLN A 44 -30.66 -7.88 -20.52
CA GLN A 44 -29.21 -7.80 -20.48
C GLN A 44 -28.71 -6.37 -20.70
N PHE A 45 -29.35 -5.61 -21.58
CA PHE A 45 -29.03 -4.20 -21.82
C PHE A 45 -29.23 -3.35 -20.55
N CYS A 46 -30.42 -3.44 -19.95
CA CYS A 46 -30.74 -2.73 -18.70
C CYS A 46 -29.80 -3.13 -17.55
N PHE A 47 -29.45 -4.42 -17.45
CA PHE A 47 -28.51 -4.89 -16.45
C PHE A 47 -27.12 -4.27 -16.61
N ASN A 48 -26.57 -4.23 -17.83
CA ASN A 48 -25.24 -3.66 -18.08
C ASN A 48 -25.23 -2.14 -17.85
N LEU A 49 -26.30 -1.42 -18.22
CA LEU A 49 -26.41 0.01 -17.90
C LEU A 49 -26.45 0.26 -16.39
N TRP A 50 -27.22 -0.53 -15.65
CA TRP A 50 -27.29 -0.43 -14.19
C TRP A 50 -25.93 -0.74 -13.54
N LEU A 51 -25.24 -1.76 -14.03
CA LEU A 51 -23.91 -2.14 -13.53
C LEU A 51 -22.93 -0.99 -13.70
N THR A 52 -22.80 -0.45 -14.92
CA THR A 52 -21.88 0.66 -15.17
C THR A 52 -22.28 1.92 -14.39
N GLY A 53 -23.56 2.27 -14.34
CA GLY A 53 -24.01 3.49 -13.66
C GLY A 53 -23.76 3.50 -12.14
N ASN A 54 -23.57 2.34 -11.52
CA ASN A 54 -23.18 2.24 -10.11
C ASN A 54 -21.67 2.30 -9.89
N THR A 55 -20.87 1.94 -10.90
CA THR A 55 -19.41 1.89 -10.78
C THR A 55 -18.71 3.11 -11.36
N ASP A 56 -19.32 3.77 -12.36
CA ASP A 56 -18.71 4.86 -13.11
C ASP A 56 -19.77 5.80 -13.73
N THR A 57 -19.36 6.97 -14.20
CA THR A 57 -20.23 7.89 -14.94
C THR A 57 -20.61 7.30 -16.30
N LEU A 58 -21.91 7.33 -16.62
CA LEU A 58 -22.43 6.79 -17.88
C LEU A 58 -21.98 7.66 -19.06
N HIS A 59 -21.23 7.05 -19.97
CA HIS A 59 -20.78 7.66 -21.23
C HIS A 59 -21.40 6.93 -22.41
N PHE A 60 -21.38 7.56 -23.59
CA PHE A 60 -21.92 6.97 -24.81
C PHE A 60 -21.30 5.59 -25.13
N GLN A 61 -20.00 5.44 -24.86
CA GLN A 61 -19.28 4.18 -25.01
C GLN A 61 -19.90 3.05 -24.17
N HIS A 62 -20.26 3.33 -22.91
CA HIS A 62 -20.88 2.36 -22.01
C HIS A 62 -22.24 1.88 -22.53
N VAL A 63 -23.02 2.78 -23.12
CA VAL A 63 -24.30 2.43 -23.76
C VAL A 63 -24.07 1.50 -24.96
N LEU A 64 -23.11 1.81 -25.83
CA LEU A 64 -22.77 0.95 -26.97
C LEU A 64 -22.31 -0.44 -26.55
N VAL A 65 -21.44 -0.53 -25.55
CA VAL A 65 -20.96 -1.79 -25.00
C VAL A 65 -22.12 -2.61 -24.43
N ALA A 66 -23.02 -1.98 -23.66
CA ALA A 66 -24.20 -2.65 -23.13
C ALA A 66 -25.13 -3.19 -24.24
N LEU A 67 -25.34 -2.44 -25.33
CA LEU A 67 -26.12 -2.87 -26.48
C LEU A 67 -25.51 -4.11 -27.14
N LEU A 68 -24.19 -4.11 -27.35
CA LEU A 68 -23.46 -5.20 -27.99
C LEU A 68 -23.39 -6.45 -27.12
N ILE A 69 -23.18 -6.31 -25.81
CA ILE A 69 -23.22 -7.44 -24.86
C ILE A 69 -24.62 -8.07 -24.83
N ALA A 70 -25.68 -7.26 -24.88
CA ALA A 70 -27.05 -7.76 -24.94
C ALA A 70 -27.34 -8.60 -26.20
N ILE A 71 -26.72 -8.27 -27.33
CA ILE A 71 -26.77 -9.10 -28.55
C ILE A 71 -26.12 -10.46 -28.28
N GLY A 72 -24.92 -10.50 -27.69
CA GLY A 72 -24.21 -11.74 -27.35
C GLY A 72 -25.03 -12.70 -26.49
N ALA A 73 -25.64 -12.19 -25.42
CA ALA A 73 -26.53 -12.99 -24.55
C ALA A 73 -27.76 -13.53 -25.29
N SER A 74 -28.32 -12.72 -26.19
CA SER A 74 -29.47 -13.12 -27.03
C SER A 74 -29.07 -14.20 -28.04
N LEU A 75 -27.88 -14.09 -28.62
CA LEU A 75 -27.32 -15.10 -29.53
C LEU A 75 -27.07 -16.44 -28.81
N GLN A 76 -26.52 -16.42 -27.59
CA GLN A 76 -26.40 -17.63 -26.77
C GLN A 76 -27.76 -18.30 -26.60
N ALA A 77 -28.79 -17.54 -26.20
CA ALA A 77 -30.14 -18.10 -26.00
C ALA A 77 -30.72 -18.68 -27.32
N ALA A 78 -30.56 -17.98 -28.43
CA ALA A 78 -31.00 -18.44 -29.75
C ALA A 78 -30.30 -19.74 -30.18
N ILE A 79 -28.98 -19.82 -29.98
CA ILE A 79 -28.17 -20.99 -30.33
C ILE A 79 -28.52 -22.16 -29.42
N ALA A 80 -28.72 -21.94 -28.11
CA ALA A 80 -29.20 -22.98 -27.20
C ALA A 80 -30.55 -23.56 -27.67
N TRP A 81 -31.49 -22.69 -28.05
CA TRP A 81 -32.78 -23.12 -28.61
C TRP A 81 -32.62 -23.90 -29.91
N TYR A 82 -31.78 -23.42 -30.83
CA TYR A 82 -31.54 -24.06 -32.11
C TYR A 82 -30.89 -25.45 -31.95
N LEU A 83 -29.81 -25.54 -31.16
CA LEU A 83 -29.09 -26.79 -30.89
C LEU A 83 -30.00 -27.86 -30.27
N VAL A 84 -30.82 -27.48 -29.28
CA VAL A 84 -31.78 -28.41 -28.68
C VAL A 84 -32.81 -28.86 -29.70
N LYS A 85 -33.31 -27.96 -30.55
CA LYS A 85 -34.31 -28.29 -31.58
C LYS A 85 -33.77 -29.27 -32.63
N ILE A 86 -32.56 -29.06 -33.14
CA ILE A 86 -31.96 -29.92 -34.17
C ILE A 86 -31.50 -31.28 -33.62
N SER A 87 -31.13 -31.34 -32.34
CA SER A 87 -30.64 -32.58 -31.71
C SER A 87 -31.69 -33.67 -31.54
N GLY A 88 -32.98 -33.34 -31.65
CA GLY A 88 -34.09 -34.25 -31.40
C GLY A 88 -34.26 -34.65 -29.92
N VAL A 89 -33.54 -34.00 -29.00
CA VAL A 89 -33.65 -34.27 -27.57
C VAL A 89 -35.08 -33.98 -27.09
N LYS A 90 -35.67 -34.93 -26.35
CA LYS A 90 -36.97 -34.77 -25.71
C LYS A 90 -36.86 -33.92 -24.44
N TRP A 91 -36.44 -32.67 -24.59
CA TRP A 91 -36.14 -31.73 -23.50
C TRP A 91 -37.35 -31.42 -22.59
N LYS A 92 -38.57 -31.70 -23.05
CA LYS A 92 -39.80 -31.60 -22.22
C LYS A 92 -39.96 -32.80 -21.27
N THR A 93 -39.40 -33.95 -21.62
CA THR A 93 -39.58 -35.19 -20.86
C THR A 93 -38.32 -35.72 -20.19
N LEU A 94 -37.12 -35.22 -20.48
CA LEU A 94 -35.81 -35.50 -19.84
C LEU A 94 -35.86 -36.56 -18.71
N THR A 95 -35.95 -37.83 -19.10
CA THR A 95 -36.04 -38.96 -18.13
C THR A 95 -34.80 -39.84 -18.17
N LEU A 96 -34.08 -39.82 -19.29
CA LEU A 96 -32.86 -40.60 -19.48
C LEU A 96 -31.63 -39.73 -19.19
N LEU A 97 -30.64 -40.31 -18.50
CA LEU A 97 -29.37 -39.64 -18.21
C LEU A 97 -28.71 -39.10 -19.49
N ARG A 98 -28.72 -39.88 -20.58
CA ARG A 98 -28.20 -39.45 -21.89
C ARG A 98 -28.88 -38.19 -22.43
N GLU A 99 -30.20 -38.07 -22.29
CA GLU A 99 -30.95 -36.89 -22.76
C GLU A 99 -30.63 -35.66 -21.90
N ILE A 100 -30.48 -35.85 -20.58
CA ILE A 100 -30.10 -34.79 -19.64
C ILE A 100 -28.68 -34.31 -19.94
N THR A 101 -27.71 -35.23 -20.06
CA THR A 101 -26.32 -34.88 -20.37
C THR A 101 -26.22 -34.17 -21.71
N LEU A 102 -26.88 -34.68 -22.76
CA LEU A 102 -26.85 -34.04 -24.08
C LEU A 102 -27.51 -32.65 -24.03
N PHE A 103 -28.64 -32.50 -23.35
CA PHE A 103 -29.27 -31.20 -23.13
C PHE A 103 -28.33 -30.20 -22.47
N LEU A 104 -27.64 -30.60 -21.40
CA LEU A 104 -26.71 -29.74 -20.67
C LEU A 104 -25.47 -29.38 -21.49
N VAL A 105 -24.90 -30.32 -22.26
CA VAL A 105 -23.76 -30.02 -23.14
C VAL A 105 -24.15 -29.01 -24.21
N LEU A 106 -25.30 -29.17 -24.85
CA LEU A 106 -25.76 -28.26 -25.91
C LEU A 106 -26.06 -26.85 -25.36
N THR A 107 -26.69 -26.77 -24.18
CA THR A 107 -27.17 -25.50 -23.63
C THR A 107 -26.15 -24.80 -22.73
N ALA A 108 -25.55 -25.50 -21.77
CA ALA A 108 -24.64 -24.92 -20.80
C ALA A 108 -23.21 -24.80 -21.35
N ALA A 109 -22.67 -25.84 -21.98
CA ALA A 109 -21.28 -25.81 -22.45
C ALA A 109 -21.14 -25.11 -23.80
N LEU A 110 -21.87 -25.54 -24.83
CA LEU A 110 -21.67 -25.06 -26.21
C LEU A 110 -22.29 -23.68 -26.47
N ALA A 111 -23.56 -23.47 -26.09
CA ALA A 111 -24.20 -22.19 -26.38
C ALA A 111 -23.56 -21.01 -25.61
N SER A 112 -23.06 -21.25 -24.39
CA SER A 112 -22.39 -20.22 -23.58
C SER A 112 -21.06 -19.73 -24.15
N LEU A 113 -20.40 -20.52 -25.02
CA LEU A 113 -19.19 -20.07 -25.73
C LEU A 113 -19.47 -18.83 -26.59
N VAL A 114 -20.69 -18.70 -27.11
CA VAL A 114 -21.08 -17.59 -27.98
C VAL A 114 -21.08 -16.28 -27.21
N SER A 115 -21.75 -16.24 -26.05
CA SER A 115 -21.80 -15.06 -25.18
C SER A 115 -20.40 -14.68 -24.71
N ALA A 116 -19.63 -15.64 -24.17
CA ALA A 116 -18.27 -15.40 -23.70
C ALA A 116 -17.37 -14.83 -24.79
N THR A 117 -17.43 -15.39 -26.00
CA THR A 117 -16.63 -14.92 -27.14
C THR A 117 -17.08 -13.53 -27.60
N TRP A 118 -18.38 -13.31 -27.76
CA TRP A 118 -18.94 -12.05 -28.23
C TRP A 118 -18.68 -10.90 -27.25
N ALA A 119 -18.88 -11.14 -25.95
CA ALA A 119 -18.63 -10.16 -24.90
C ALA A 119 -17.14 -9.79 -24.85
N ASN A 120 -16.23 -10.77 -24.91
CA ASN A 120 -14.80 -10.48 -24.85
C ASN A 120 -14.27 -9.76 -26.09
N ILE A 121 -14.78 -10.09 -27.29
CA ILE A 121 -14.49 -9.32 -28.51
C ILE A 121 -14.97 -7.87 -28.33
N THR A 122 -16.18 -7.68 -27.82
CA THR A 122 -16.74 -6.34 -27.56
C THR A 122 -15.84 -5.57 -26.58
N LEU A 123 -15.54 -6.14 -25.41
CA LEU A 123 -14.74 -5.47 -24.38
C LEU A 123 -13.33 -5.13 -24.88
N TYR A 124 -12.72 -6.02 -25.67
CA TYR A 124 -11.41 -5.79 -26.27
C TYR A 124 -11.44 -4.66 -27.31
N LEU A 125 -12.40 -4.66 -28.24
CA LEU A 125 -12.51 -3.63 -29.27
C LEU A 125 -12.73 -2.22 -28.71
N PHE A 126 -13.36 -2.14 -27.54
CA PHE A 126 -13.60 -0.88 -26.83
C PHE A 126 -12.49 -0.53 -25.82
N GLY A 127 -11.39 -1.29 -25.78
CA GLY A 127 -10.24 -1.01 -24.91
C GLY A 127 -10.52 -1.18 -23.41
N ILE A 128 -11.59 -1.89 -23.05
CA ILE A 128 -11.98 -2.13 -21.65
C ILE A 128 -11.11 -3.24 -21.03
N ILE A 129 -10.75 -4.24 -21.83
CA ILE A 129 -9.82 -5.31 -21.41
C ILE A 129 -8.59 -5.32 -22.32
N SER A 130 -7.43 -5.58 -21.71
CA SER A 130 -6.15 -5.73 -22.41
C SER A 130 -5.96 -7.14 -22.96
N THR A 131 -5.04 -7.32 -23.91
CA THR A 131 -4.79 -8.60 -24.60
C THR A 131 -4.40 -9.72 -23.65
N ASP A 132 -3.64 -9.41 -22.60
CA ASP A 132 -3.21 -10.35 -21.56
C ASP A 132 -4.37 -10.85 -20.69
N LYS A 133 -5.49 -10.11 -20.64
CA LYS A 133 -6.66 -10.43 -19.83
C LYS A 133 -7.77 -11.16 -20.59
N ILE A 134 -7.68 -11.28 -21.91
CA ILE A 134 -8.74 -11.89 -22.73
C ILE A 134 -9.01 -13.34 -22.31
N ALA A 135 -7.97 -14.17 -22.12
CA ALA A 135 -8.15 -15.58 -21.82
C ALA A 135 -8.80 -15.81 -20.44
N GLU A 136 -8.33 -15.06 -19.43
CA GLU A 136 -8.87 -15.09 -18.07
C GLU A 136 -10.34 -14.64 -18.05
N ASN A 137 -10.64 -13.49 -18.66
CA ASN A 137 -12.00 -12.94 -18.69
C ASN A 137 -12.95 -13.80 -19.53
N TRP A 138 -12.49 -14.37 -20.65
CA TRP A 138 -13.28 -15.28 -21.47
C TRP A 138 -13.66 -16.56 -20.72
N PHE A 139 -12.69 -17.17 -20.03
CA PHE A 139 -12.94 -18.37 -19.23
C PHE A 139 -13.91 -18.08 -18.09
N SER A 140 -13.73 -16.96 -17.40
CA SER A 140 -14.60 -16.56 -16.30
C SER A 140 -16.03 -16.23 -16.76
N TRP A 141 -16.20 -15.67 -17.95
CA TRP A 141 -17.52 -15.41 -18.52
C TRP A 141 -18.22 -16.71 -18.90
N TRP A 142 -17.50 -17.60 -19.59
CA TRP A 142 -18.03 -18.89 -20.03
C TRP A 142 -18.46 -19.75 -18.84
N ILE A 143 -17.64 -19.86 -17.80
CA ILE A 143 -17.97 -20.66 -16.62
C ILE A 143 -19.18 -20.09 -15.87
N GLY A 144 -19.31 -18.76 -15.78
CA GLY A 144 -20.46 -18.10 -15.15
C GLY A 144 -21.78 -18.38 -15.88
N ASP A 145 -21.78 -18.22 -17.21
CA ASP A 145 -22.94 -18.50 -18.05
C ASP A 145 -23.29 -19.99 -18.06
N ALA A 146 -22.30 -20.87 -18.22
CA ALA A 146 -22.48 -22.31 -18.23
C ALA A 146 -23.05 -22.81 -16.90
N THR A 147 -22.50 -22.36 -15.77
CA THR A 147 -22.98 -22.74 -14.43
C THR A 147 -24.37 -22.19 -14.16
N GLY A 148 -24.65 -20.95 -14.60
CA GLY A 148 -25.98 -20.36 -14.57
C GLY A 148 -27.01 -21.21 -15.31
N VAL A 149 -26.69 -21.68 -16.53
CA VAL A 149 -27.56 -22.56 -17.32
C VAL A 149 -27.72 -23.93 -16.69
N LEU A 150 -26.62 -24.55 -16.25
CA LEU A 150 -26.61 -25.87 -15.61
C LEU A 150 -27.57 -25.91 -14.41
N LEU A 151 -27.56 -24.87 -13.58
CA LEU A 151 -28.31 -24.84 -12.33
C LEU A 151 -29.73 -24.30 -12.51
N LEU A 152 -29.89 -23.17 -13.21
CA LEU A 152 -31.17 -22.45 -13.23
C LEU A 152 -32.08 -22.86 -14.40
N ALA A 153 -31.55 -23.38 -15.51
CA ALA A 153 -32.41 -23.76 -16.63
C ALA A 153 -33.33 -24.96 -16.30
N PRO A 154 -32.83 -26.07 -15.72
CA PRO A 154 -33.69 -27.20 -15.32
C PRO A 154 -34.73 -26.80 -14.26
N LEU A 155 -34.33 -25.98 -13.29
CA LEU A 155 -35.22 -25.48 -12.24
C LEU A 155 -36.35 -24.64 -12.84
N THR A 156 -35.99 -23.69 -13.71
CA THR A 156 -36.95 -22.79 -14.37
C THR A 156 -37.91 -23.56 -15.28
N LEU A 157 -37.42 -24.52 -16.06
CA LEU A 157 -38.27 -25.38 -16.89
C LEU A 157 -39.24 -26.22 -16.03
N THR A 158 -38.78 -26.77 -14.91
CA THR A 158 -39.64 -27.53 -13.98
C THR A 158 -40.77 -26.66 -13.42
N LEU A 159 -40.47 -25.40 -13.07
CA LEU A 159 -41.47 -24.43 -12.61
C LEU A 159 -42.47 -24.05 -13.72
N LEU A 160 -42.00 -23.84 -14.95
CA LEU A 160 -42.85 -23.51 -16.09
C LEU A 160 -43.80 -24.66 -16.48
N PHE A 161 -43.35 -25.92 -16.35
CA PHE A 161 -44.15 -27.10 -16.66
C PHE A 161 -44.88 -27.72 -15.44
N ARG A 162 -44.93 -27.03 -14.30
CA ARG A 162 -45.49 -27.56 -13.03
C ARG A 162 -46.92 -28.12 -13.11
N LYS A 163 -47.73 -27.65 -14.07
CA LYS A 163 -49.14 -28.05 -14.23
C LYS A 163 -49.36 -29.31 -15.08
N GLN A 164 -48.30 -29.89 -15.67
CA GLN A 164 -48.41 -31.13 -16.44
C GLN A 164 -48.32 -32.37 -15.52
N SER A 165 -48.88 -33.52 -15.93
CA SER A 165 -49.03 -34.72 -15.08
C SER A 165 -47.71 -35.23 -14.47
N LEU A 166 -46.59 -35.07 -15.20
CA LEU A 166 -45.23 -35.44 -14.78
C LEU A 166 -44.53 -34.37 -13.92
N GLY A 167 -45.12 -33.18 -13.76
CA GLY A 167 -44.49 -32.01 -13.14
C GLY A 167 -44.30 -32.13 -11.62
N ARG A 168 -45.26 -32.71 -10.88
CA ARG A 168 -45.20 -32.84 -9.42
C ARG A 168 -44.12 -33.83 -8.94
N HIS A 169 -43.95 -34.96 -9.64
CA HIS A 169 -42.93 -35.95 -9.27
C HIS A 169 -41.52 -35.44 -9.59
N ARG A 170 -41.35 -34.78 -10.75
CA ARG A 170 -40.08 -34.15 -11.14
C ARG A 170 -39.66 -33.01 -10.23
N LEU A 171 -40.63 -32.28 -9.66
CA LEU A 171 -40.36 -31.23 -8.72
C LEU A 171 -39.55 -31.76 -7.52
N HIS A 172 -39.83 -32.96 -7.01
CA HIS A 172 -39.02 -33.50 -5.90
C HIS A 172 -37.71 -34.12 -6.38
N THR A 173 -37.71 -34.90 -7.47
CA THR A 173 -36.51 -35.64 -7.92
C THR A 173 -35.43 -34.76 -8.56
N VAL A 174 -35.79 -33.61 -9.17
CA VAL A 174 -34.85 -32.71 -9.84
C VAL A 174 -34.55 -31.46 -9.01
N MET A 175 -35.55 -30.88 -8.35
CA MET A 175 -35.35 -29.65 -7.57
C MET A 175 -34.46 -29.90 -6.37
N LEU A 176 -34.64 -31.00 -5.63
CA LEU A 176 -33.85 -31.27 -4.41
C LEU A 176 -32.34 -31.41 -4.70
N PRO A 177 -31.90 -32.25 -5.66
CA PRO A 177 -30.48 -32.37 -5.99
C PRO A 177 -29.89 -31.09 -6.58
N THR A 178 -30.67 -30.36 -7.39
CA THR A 178 -30.21 -29.08 -7.98
C THR A 178 -30.05 -28.00 -6.91
N LEU A 179 -30.98 -27.92 -5.95
CA LEU A 179 -30.88 -26.99 -4.83
C LEU A 179 -29.69 -27.35 -3.93
N LEU A 180 -29.50 -28.64 -3.63
CA LEU A 180 -28.38 -29.13 -2.83
C LEU A 180 -27.03 -28.84 -3.52
N ALA A 181 -26.92 -29.07 -4.83
CA ALA A 181 -25.74 -28.74 -5.60
C ALA A 181 -25.47 -27.22 -5.59
N LEU A 182 -26.50 -26.40 -5.77
CA LEU A 182 -26.39 -24.93 -5.68
C LEU A 182 -25.91 -24.50 -4.28
N THR A 183 -26.48 -25.05 -3.22
CA THR A 183 -26.07 -24.75 -1.84
C THR A 183 -24.61 -25.15 -1.59
N MET A 184 -24.19 -26.33 -2.06
CA MET A 184 -22.81 -26.79 -1.92
C MET A 184 -21.82 -25.89 -2.67
N ILE A 185 -22.13 -25.49 -3.91
CA ILE A 185 -21.29 -24.57 -4.70
C ILE A 185 -21.20 -23.21 -4.01
N VAL A 186 -22.31 -22.68 -3.51
CA VAL A 186 -22.35 -21.40 -2.80
C VAL A 186 -21.53 -21.47 -1.51
N LEU A 187 -21.67 -22.53 -0.71
CA LEU A 187 -20.86 -22.72 0.50
C LEU A 187 -19.37 -22.85 0.19
N PHE A 188 -19.03 -23.60 -0.86
CA PHE A 188 -17.64 -23.74 -1.31
C PHE A 188 -17.06 -22.40 -1.78
N PHE A 189 -17.84 -21.61 -2.52
CA PHE A 189 -17.47 -20.25 -2.92
C PHE A 189 -17.18 -19.36 -1.70
N PHE A 190 -18.09 -19.30 -0.73
CA PHE A 190 -17.87 -18.51 0.50
C PHE A 190 -16.66 -18.99 1.31
N TYR A 191 -16.40 -20.30 1.33
CA TYR A 191 -15.22 -20.86 1.97
C TYR A 191 -13.92 -20.41 1.29
N VAL A 192 -13.84 -20.52 -0.05
CA VAL A 192 -12.68 -20.08 -0.83
C VAL A 192 -12.46 -18.58 -0.68
N ALA A 193 -13.51 -17.78 -0.86
CA ALA A 193 -13.43 -16.32 -0.73
C ALA A 193 -13.01 -15.86 0.68
N SER A 194 -13.48 -16.55 1.74
CA SER A 194 -13.07 -16.26 3.11
C SER A 194 -11.59 -16.58 3.34
N ASN A 195 -11.10 -17.68 2.79
CA ASN A 195 -9.70 -18.08 2.91
C ASN A 195 -8.78 -17.12 2.16
N GLU A 196 -9.16 -16.68 0.95
CA GLU A 196 -8.41 -15.71 0.17
C GLU A 196 -8.30 -14.36 0.91
N LYS A 197 -9.42 -13.88 1.47
CA LYS A 197 -9.43 -12.66 2.28
C LYS A 197 -8.53 -12.77 3.52
N ARG A 198 -8.49 -13.94 4.17
CA ARG A 198 -7.56 -14.21 5.28
C ARG A 198 -6.10 -14.19 4.83
N GLN A 199 -5.79 -14.77 3.68
CA GLN A 199 -4.42 -14.78 3.14
C GLN A 199 -3.92 -13.36 2.86
N ILE A 200 -4.73 -12.52 2.22
CA ILE A 200 -4.39 -11.10 1.96
C ILE A 200 -4.14 -10.37 3.28
N ASN A 201 -5.02 -10.53 4.27
CA ASN A 201 -4.85 -9.85 5.56
C ASN A 201 -3.58 -10.33 6.28
N ASN A 202 -3.28 -11.63 6.23
CA ASN A 202 -2.07 -12.19 6.82
C ASN A 202 -0.79 -11.69 6.13
N GLN A 203 -0.79 -11.57 4.80
CA GLN A 203 0.33 -10.99 4.05
C GLN A 203 0.54 -9.51 4.39
N LEU A 204 -0.54 -8.75 4.58
CA LEU A 204 -0.48 -7.34 4.97
C LEU A 204 0.09 -7.17 6.38
N HIS A 205 -0.35 -8.00 7.33
CA HIS A 205 0.22 -8.02 8.68
C HIS A 205 1.70 -8.39 8.66
N HIS A 206 2.08 -9.46 7.95
CA HIS A 206 3.49 -9.89 7.90
C HIS A 206 4.40 -8.83 7.27
N THR A 207 3.96 -8.23 6.16
CA THR A 207 4.70 -7.13 5.51
C THR A 207 4.82 -5.92 6.44
N GLY A 208 3.75 -5.62 7.20
CA GLY A 208 3.74 -4.55 8.21
C GLY A 208 4.78 -4.77 9.31
N ASP A 209 4.81 -5.98 9.89
CA ASP A 209 5.76 -6.34 10.96
C ASP A 209 7.21 -6.29 10.47
N VAL A 210 7.46 -6.79 9.25
CA VAL A 210 8.78 -6.77 8.62
C VAL A 210 9.22 -5.32 8.39
N LEU A 211 8.35 -4.46 7.87
CA LEU A 211 8.67 -3.04 7.64
C LEU A 211 8.96 -2.31 8.95
N GLU A 212 8.15 -2.56 10.00
CA GLU A 212 8.39 -2.01 11.33
C GLU A 212 9.77 -2.40 11.86
N HIS A 213 10.13 -3.68 11.75
CA HIS A 213 11.42 -4.19 12.20
C HIS A 213 12.58 -3.53 11.44
N HIS A 214 12.49 -3.41 10.12
CA HIS A 214 13.55 -2.78 9.32
C HIS A 214 13.71 -1.28 9.63
N ILE A 215 12.61 -0.55 9.81
CA ILE A 215 12.65 0.87 10.21
C ILE A 215 13.33 1.02 11.58
N LYS A 216 12.95 0.19 12.57
CA LYS A 216 13.58 0.20 13.91
C LYS A 216 15.08 -0.09 13.82
N THR A 217 15.48 -1.11 13.08
CA THR A 217 16.89 -1.48 12.91
C THR A 217 17.69 -0.35 12.25
N LYS A 218 17.17 0.30 11.21
CA LYS A 218 17.80 1.49 10.59
C LYS A 218 17.96 2.64 11.59
N LEU A 219 16.89 3.01 12.30
CA LEU A 219 16.93 4.10 13.26
C LEU A 219 17.89 3.82 14.43
N ASN A 220 17.98 2.58 14.88
CA ASN A 220 18.96 2.16 15.88
C ASN A 220 20.39 2.31 15.36
N GLY A 221 20.67 1.89 14.12
CA GLY A 221 21.98 2.08 13.50
C GLY A 221 22.38 3.57 13.38
N PHE A 222 21.44 4.45 13.03
CA PHE A 222 21.69 5.90 13.04
C PHE A 222 21.92 6.45 14.46
N THR A 223 21.18 5.94 15.44
CA THR A 223 21.34 6.29 16.86
C THR A 223 22.74 5.91 17.34
N GLU A 224 23.19 4.69 17.08
CA GLU A 224 24.54 4.20 17.41
C GLU A 224 25.63 5.04 16.72
N THR A 225 25.40 5.40 15.46
CA THR A 225 26.31 6.26 14.69
C THR A 225 26.46 7.64 15.33
N VAL A 226 25.35 8.34 15.60
CA VAL A 226 25.41 9.69 16.18
C VAL A 226 25.93 9.67 17.62
N THR A 227 25.61 8.63 18.39
CA THR A 227 26.16 8.43 19.74
C THR A 227 27.67 8.17 19.69
N SER A 228 28.18 7.44 18.69
CA SER A 228 29.63 7.25 18.49
C SER A 228 30.35 8.58 18.24
N VAL A 229 29.76 9.47 17.44
CA VAL A 229 30.27 10.83 17.24
C VAL A 229 30.21 11.65 18.52
N SER A 230 29.12 11.55 19.29
CA SER A 230 28.99 12.21 20.60
C SER A 230 30.09 11.78 21.56
N ASN A 231 30.32 10.47 21.68
CA ASN A 231 31.35 9.90 22.54
C ASN A 231 32.76 10.36 22.14
N LEU A 232 33.06 10.40 20.84
CA LEU A 232 34.34 10.90 20.35
C LEU A 232 34.58 12.35 20.81
N MET A 233 33.57 13.22 20.66
CA MET A 233 33.67 14.64 21.02
C MET A 233 33.67 14.86 22.54
N SER A 234 33.05 13.97 23.31
CA SER A 234 33.15 14.00 24.79
C SER A 234 34.58 13.68 25.26
N ILE A 235 35.26 12.74 24.59
CA ILE A 235 36.65 12.34 24.93
C ILE A 235 37.68 13.35 24.40
N TYR A 236 37.48 13.85 23.18
CA TYR A 236 38.41 14.77 22.51
C TYR A 236 37.72 16.08 22.10
N PRO A 237 37.42 16.99 23.04
CA PRO A 237 36.69 18.23 22.76
C PRO A 237 37.44 19.21 21.84
N ASP A 238 38.78 19.16 21.80
CA ASP A 238 39.63 19.99 20.93
C ASP A 238 40.11 19.23 19.67
N LEU A 239 39.39 18.18 19.25
CA LEU A 239 39.69 17.44 18.02
C LEU A 239 39.72 18.38 16.80
N SER A 240 40.70 18.22 15.90
CA SER A 240 40.73 19.01 14.65
C SER A 240 39.69 18.50 13.64
N TYR A 241 39.22 19.39 12.76
CA TYR A 241 38.29 19.03 11.68
C TYR A 241 38.79 17.85 10.82
N THR A 242 40.07 17.81 10.46
CA THR A 242 40.65 16.71 9.67
C THR A 242 40.52 15.35 10.37
N LYS A 243 40.69 15.29 11.70
CA LYS A 243 40.53 14.05 12.47
C LYS A 243 39.06 13.69 12.63
N PHE A 244 38.19 14.68 12.82
CA PHE A 244 36.74 14.49 12.82
C PHE A 244 36.27 13.87 11.50
N GLU A 245 36.64 14.47 10.37
CA GLU A 245 36.31 13.99 9.02
C GLU A 245 36.86 12.58 8.77
N LEU A 246 38.09 12.30 9.20
CA LEU A 246 38.71 10.97 9.08
C LEU A 246 37.87 9.89 9.81
N PHE A 247 37.31 10.22 10.96
CA PHE A 247 36.44 9.32 11.73
C PHE A 247 35.05 9.19 11.09
N THR A 248 34.40 10.31 10.77
CA THR A 248 33.01 10.33 10.31
C THR A 248 32.83 9.86 8.87
N ARG A 249 33.83 10.01 8.00
CA ARG A 249 33.74 9.54 6.60
C ARG A 249 33.46 8.04 6.48
N ASN A 250 33.99 7.23 7.41
CA ASN A 250 33.76 5.79 7.40
C ASN A 250 32.32 5.46 7.86
N LEU A 251 31.83 6.16 8.89
CA LEU A 251 30.45 6.05 9.35
C LEU A 251 29.46 6.47 8.25
N TYR A 252 29.78 7.53 7.52
CA TYR A 252 29.00 7.99 6.37
C TYR A 252 28.97 6.94 5.24
N ALA A 253 30.12 6.31 4.94
CA ALA A 253 30.20 5.27 3.90
C ALA A 253 29.39 4.00 4.24
N MET A 254 29.27 3.65 5.53
CA MET A 254 28.45 2.52 5.97
C MET A 254 26.93 2.82 5.94
N HIS A 255 26.56 4.10 5.90
CA HIS A 255 25.17 4.55 5.94
C HIS A 255 24.87 5.57 4.84
N PRO A 256 24.65 5.13 3.58
CA PRO A 256 24.41 6.03 2.44
C PRO A 256 23.13 6.89 2.57
N ASP A 257 22.24 6.55 3.50
CA ASP A 257 21.03 7.34 3.80
C ASP A 257 21.32 8.59 4.64
N LEU A 258 22.50 8.64 5.29
CA LEU A 258 22.96 9.82 5.98
C LEU A 258 23.24 10.92 4.95
N HIS A 259 22.76 12.10 5.26
CA HIS A 259 23.07 13.30 4.50
C HIS A 259 24.24 14.07 5.11
N GLY A 260 24.41 13.99 6.42
CA GLY A 260 25.57 14.56 7.09
C GLY A 260 25.67 14.18 8.56
N LEU A 261 26.89 14.18 9.07
CA LEU A 261 27.21 14.07 10.49
C LEU A 261 27.89 15.36 10.93
N SER A 262 27.42 15.97 12.01
CA SER A 262 27.98 17.23 12.51
C SER A 262 28.21 17.25 14.02
N TRP A 263 29.15 18.11 14.41
CA TRP A 263 29.35 18.54 15.79
C TRP A 263 28.85 19.97 15.98
N ASN A 264 28.07 20.18 17.05
CA ASN A 264 27.30 21.40 17.28
C ASN A 264 27.49 21.80 18.75
N PRO A 265 28.53 22.57 19.10
CA PRO A 265 28.79 22.98 20.48
C PRO A 265 27.70 23.93 21.00
N SER A 266 27.48 23.94 22.32
CA SER A 266 26.59 24.90 22.98
C SER A 266 27.40 26.11 23.42
N ILE A 267 27.16 27.28 22.83
CA ILE A 267 27.97 28.49 23.04
C ILE A 267 27.11 29.57 23.69
N SER A 268 27.57 30.16 24.80
CA SER A 268 26.92 31.32 25.41
C SER A 268 27.21 32.60 24.61
N ASP A 269 26.32 33.59 24.70
CA ASP A 269 26.51 34.90 24.03
C ASP A 269 27.85 35.56 24.38
N SER A 270 28.23 35.51 25.65
CA SER A 270 29.50 36.02 26.15
C SER A 270 30.74 35.41 25.49
N ASN A 271 30.63 34.18 24.96
CA ASN A 271 31.74 33.46 24.34
C ASN A 271 31.66 33.46 22.80
N ARG A 272 30.62 34.04 22.21
CA ARG A 272 30.36 33.98 20.77
C ARG A 272 31.51 34.53 19.92
N GLU A 273 32.01 35.73 20.22
CA GLU A 273 33.06 36.38 19.41
C GLU A 273 34.38 35.58 19.46
N ASN A 274 34.78 35.13 20.65
CA ASN A 274 35.96 34.28 20.83
C ASN A 274 35.81 32.95 20.08
N PHE A 275 34.61 32.36 20.12
CA PHE A 275 34.30 31.13 19.43
C PHE A 275 34.36 31.29 17.90
N GLU A 276 33.74 32.34 17.36
CA GLU A 276 33.75 32.66 15.92
C GLU A 276 35.20 32.84 15.42
N ALA A 277 36.04 33.57 16.16
CA ALA A 277 37.46 33.73 15.84
C ALA A 277 38.27 32.41 15.92
N LYS A 278 38.00 31.56 16.93
CA LYS A 278 38.63 30.23 17.07
C LYS A 278 38.26 29.34 15.87
N MET A 279 36.98 29.27 15.52
CA MET A 279 36.49 28.46 14.41
C MET A 279 37.02 28.93 13.05
N ALA A 280 37.06 30.24 12.80
CA ALA A 280 37.63 30.79 11.56
C ALA A 280 39.08 30.31 11.34
N LYS A 281 39.91 30.33 12.40
CA LYS A 281 41.27 29.79 12.37
C LYS A 281 41.32 28.28 12.17
N GLN A 282 40.54 27.51 12.93
CA GLN A 282 40.58 26.04 12.89
C GLN A 282 40.06 25.46 11.58
N LEU A 283 39.07 26.10 10.96
CA LEU A 283 38.47 25.69 9.69
C LEU A 283 39.18 26.31 8.48
N ALA A 284 40.23 27.12 8.70
CA ALA A 284 40.93 27.88 7.66
C ALA A 284 39.99 28.72 6.78
N MET A 285 39.01 29.38 7.42
CA MET A 285 38.02 30.24 6.76
C MET A 285 38.37 31.73 6.96
N PRO A 286 38.11 32.61 5.98
CA PRO A 286 38.32 34.05 6.14
C PRO A 286 37.49 34.65 7.29
N ALA A 287 36.28 34.14 7.47
CA ALA A 287 35.39 34.46 8.57
C ALA A 287 34.49 33.25 8.86
N PHE A 288 34.15 33.07 10.13
CA PHE A 288 33.14 32.12 10.58
C PHE A 288 32.12 32.91 11.42
N GLU A 289 30.84 32.80 11.07
CA GLU A 289 29.78 33.49 11.79
C GLU A 289 28.68 32.50 12.18
N ILE A 290 28.11 32.70 13.38
CA ILE A 290 26.88 32.01 13.76
C ILE A 290 25.73 32.69 13.00
N THR A 291 25.02 31.90 12.20
CA THR A 291 23.96 32.36 11.29
C THR A 291 22.61 31.72 11.62
N GLN A 292 21.53 32.32 11.15
CA GLN A 292 20.17 31.79 11.20
C GLN A 292 19.45 32.08 9.89
N LYS A 293 18.29 31.45 9.64
CA LYS A 293 17.43 31.82 8.51
C LYS A 293 16.47 32.92 8.94
N ASN A 294 16.29 33.94 8.10
CA ASN A 294 15.24 34.94 8.27
C ASN A 294 13.88 34.40 7.75
N MET A 295 12.82 35.21 7.83
CA MET A 295 11.47 34.82 7.33
C MET A 295 11.41 34.49 5.84
N GLN A 296 12.41 34.94 5.05
CA GLN A 296 12.53 34.68 3.62
C GLN A 296 13.38 33.43 3.33
N GLY A 297 13.88 32.74 4.36
CA GLY A 297 14.73 31.56 4.23
C GLY A 297 16.21 31.85 3.96
N THR A 298 16.61 33.13 3.93
CA THR A 298 18.00 33.56 3.66
C THR A 298 18.83 33.50 4.93
N ALA A 299 20.08 33.02 4.81
CA ALA A 299 21.03 33.01 5.91
C ALA A 299 21.47 34.44 6.27
N VAL A 300 21.33 34.80 7.54
CA VAL A 300 21.75 36.08 8.13
C VAL A 300 22.49 35.81 9.44
N ARG A 301 23.32 36.76 9.91
CA ARG A 301 23.96 36.64 11.23
C ARG A 301 22.89 36.41 12.31
N ALA A 302 23.12 35.46 13.20
CA ALA A 302 22.18 35.13 14.28
C ALA A 302 21.99 36.33 15.21
N GLY A 303 20.74 36.64 15.55
CA GLY A 303 20.42 37.67 16.54
C GLY A 303 20.86 37.26 17.94
N ASN A 304 20.85 38.20 18.89
CA ASN A 304 21.32 37.93 20.26
C ASN A 304 20.42 36.90 20.96
N ARG A 305 21.04 35.85 21.52
CA ARG A 305 20.41 34.79 22.32
C ARG A 305 21.37 34.39 23.43
N ASP A 306 20.83 33.92 24.56
CA ASP A 306 21.64 33.46 25.68
C ASP A 306 22.60 32.33 25.28
N HIS A 307 22.13 31.43 24.42
CA HIS A 307 22.88 30.29 23.91
C HIS A 307 22.63 30.04 22.43
N TYR A 308 23.65 29.54 21.75
CA TYR A 308 23.66 29.14 20.35
C TYR A 308 24.11 27.69 20.22
N VAL A 309 23.62 27.00 19.19
CA VAL A 309 24.07 25.66 18.83
C VAL A 309 24.50 25.66 17.35
N PRO A 310 25.64 26.29 17.00
CA PRO A 310 26.11 26.35 15.62
C PRO A 310 26.61 24.99 15.13
N ALA A 311 26.20 24.58 13.93
CA ALA A 311 26.82 23.45 13.25
C ALA A 311 28.23 23.81 12.77
N THR A 312 29.26 23.14 13.28
CA THR A 312 30.67 23.57 13.09
C THR A 312 31.43 22.61 12.19
N TYR A 313 31.74 21.42 12.68
CA TYR A 313 32.29 20.34 11.89
C TYR A 313 31.14 19.60 11.25
N ILE A 314 31.22 19.37 9.94
CA ILE A 314 30.21 18.63 9.20
C ILE A 314 30.84 17.81 8.08
N THR A 315 30.39 16.57 7.94
CA THR A 315 30.88 15.63 6.92
C THR A 315 29.71 15.00 6.18
N PRO A 316 29.74 14.94 4.83
CA PRO A 316 30.72 15.56 3.93
C PRO A 316 30.51 17.07 3.79
N LEU A 317 31.59 17.86 3.73
CA LEU A 317 31.51 19.32 3.68
C LEU A 317 30.92 19.85 2.36
N ASN A 318 31.25 19.23 1.22
CA ASN A 318 30.88 19.73 -0.11
C ASN A 318 29.36 19.89 -0.29
N SER A 319 28.56 18.93 0.18
CA SER A 319 27.09 18.99 0.11
C SER A 319 26.45 19.74 1.27
N ASN A 320 27.21 20.07 2.32
CA ASN A 320 26.70 20.63 3.56
C ASN A 320 27.31 21.99 3.93
N LYS A 321 28.03 22.65 2.99
CA LYS A 321 28.74 23.92 3.25
C LYS A 321 27.81 25.03 3.77
N GLN A 322 26.55 25.05 3.32
CA GLN A 322 25.55 26.03 3.76
C GLN A 322 25.07 25.84 5.21
N VAL A 323 25.34 24.67 5.81
CA VAL A 323 24.99 24.36 7.19
C VAL A 323 26.09 24.84 8.14
N GLN A 324 27.32 25.01 7.67
CA GLN A 324 28.44 25.42 8.52
C GLN A 324 28.22 26.84 9.05
N GLY A 325 28.17 26.97 10.38
CA GLY A 325 27.81 28.19 11.10
C GLY A 325 26.31 28.35 11.37
N TYR A 326 25.44 27.52 10.82
CA TYR A 326 23.99 27.62 11.07
C TYR A 326 23.65 27.21 12.50
N ASP A 327 23.00 28.11 13.24
CA ASP A 327 22.47 27.88 14.57
C ASP A 327 21.23 26.98 14.49
N ILE A 328 21.41 25.68 14.77
CA ILE A 328 20.30 24.73 14.72
C ILE A 328 19.26 24.97 15.81
N ALA A 329 19.60 25.72 16.86
CA ALA A 329 18.64 26.14 17.89
C ALA A 329 17.75 27.32 17.44
N SER A 330 18.04 27.97 16.31
CA SER A 330 17.23 29.06 15.77
C SER A 330 15.90 28.62 15.15
N ASP A 331 15.76 27.33 14.85
CA ASP A 331 14.57 26.71 14.27
C ASP A 331 13.78 25.95 15.36
N SER A 332 12.46 26.16 15.42
CA SER A 332 11.64 25.66 16.52
C SER A 332 11.59 24.13 16.60
N VAL A 333 11.51 23.44 15.46
CA VAL A 333 11.44 21.96 15.42
C VAL A 333 12.77 21.34 15.86
N ARG A 334 13.89 21.92 15.45
CA ARG A 334 15.22 21.50 15.90
C ARG A 334 15.44 21.84 17.38
N PHE A 335 15.02 23.01 17.83
CA PHE A 335 15.13 23.44 19.22
C PHE A 335 14.36 22.53 20.19
N GLU A 336 13.18 22.05 19.81
CA GLU A 336 12.42 21.07 20.58
C GLU A 336 13.21 19.77 20.79
N ALA A 337 13.81 19.24 19.72
CA ALA A 337 14.63 18.03 19.79
C ALA A 337 15.91 18.24 20.62
N ILE A 338 16.57 19.40 20.48
CA ILE A 338 17.73 19.80 21.30
C ILE A 338 17.34 19.82 22.79
N THR A 339 16.21 20.44 23.11
CA THR A 339 15.71 20.53 24.49
C THR A 339 15.41 19.15 25.06
N LYS A 340 14.76 18.28 24.27
CA LYS A 340 14.46 16.90 24.66
C LYS A 340 15.74 16.08 24.88
N ALA A 341 16.71 16.19 23.97
CA ALA A 341 18.02 15.54 24.12
C ALA A 341 18.72 16.02 25.40
N ARG A 342 18.66 17.32 25.67
CA ARG A 342 19.25 17.94 26.86
C ARG A 342 18.63 17.46 28.16
N GLN A 343 17.30 17.41 28.23
CA GLN A 343 16.57 16.99 29.43
C GLN A 343 16.70 15.49 29.71
N THR A 344 16.75 14.67 28.68
CA THR A 344 16.75 13.20 28.82
C THR A 344 18.14 12.58 28.88
N GLY A 345 19.18 13.30 28.43
CA GLY A 345 20.52 12.75 28.23
C GLY A 345 20.59 11.67 27.15
N LYS A 346 19.54 11.52 26.33
CA LYS A 346 19.40 10.49 25.28
C LYS A 346 19.26 11.13 23.91
N VAL A 347 19.45 10.34 22.86
CA VAL A 347 19.21 10.78 21.48
C VAL A 347 17.74 11.19 21.30
N ALA A 348 17.51 12.36 20.73
CA ALA A 348 16.19 12.84 20.32
C ALA A 348 16.11 12.96 18.80
N ILE A 349 14.92 12.74 18.24
CA ILE A 349 14.67 12.82 16.80
C ILE A 349 13.68 13.96 16.55
N THR A 350 13.92 14.78 15.54
CA THR A 350 13.01 15.84 15.13
C THR A 350 11.75 15.28 14.45
N ALA A 351 10.67 16.06 14.40
CA ALA A 351 9.68 15.87 13.35
C ALA A 351 10.32 16.05 11.95
N PRO A 352 9.66 15.61 10.86
CA PRO A 352 10.17 15.84 9.51
C PRO A 352 10.40 17.33 9.25
N ILE A 353 11.58 17.66 8.75
CA ILE A 353 12.05 19.02 8.43
C ILE A 353 12.56 19.09 6.99
N ASN A 354 12.65 20.30 6.45
CA ASN A 354 13.48 20.55 5.27
C ASN A 354 14.92 20.86 5.72
N LEU A 355 15.90 20.33 5.00
CA LEU A 355 17.30 20.62 5.30
C LEU A 355 17.65 22.07 4.91
N VAL A 356 18.65 22.64 5.58
CA VAL A 356 19.03 24.06 5.42
C VAL A 356 19.47 24.35 3.98
N GLN A 357 20.10 23.37 3.35
CA GLN A 357 20.74 23.42 2.03
C GLN A 357 19.82 23.05 0.87
N GLU A 358 18.57 22.70 1.14
CA GLU A 358 17.64 22.24 0.10
C GLU A 358 16.86 23.38 -0.55
N THR A 359 16.82 23.35 -1.87
CA THR A 359 16.00 24.23 -2.72
C THR A 359 14.67 23.60 -3.12
N ALA A 360 14.54 22.28 -2.99
CA ALA A 360 13.30 21.51 -3.19
C ALA A 360 12.92 20.81 -1.90
N SER A 361 11.62 20.72 -1.60
CA SER A 361 11.10 20.11 -0.36
C SER A 361 11.40 18.61 -0.31
N SER A 362 12.47 18.20 0.36
CA SER A 362 12.74 16.80 0.70
C SER A 362 12.67 16.65 2.22
N ALA A 363 11.83 15.72 2.68
CA ALA A 363 11.64 15.51 4.11
C ALA A 363 12.86 14.78 4.72
N ALA A 364 13.43 15.37 5.76
CA ALA A 364 14.53 14.81 6.52
C ALA A 364 14.22 14.79 8.02
N ILE A 365 14.96 13.97 8.77
CA ILE A 365 14.95 13.98 10.23
C ILE A 365 16.36 14.22 10.75
N LEU A 366 16.49 14.86 11.90
CA LEU A 366 17.75 14.95 12.63
C LEU A 366 17.69 14.03 13.85
N LEU A 367 18.74 13.22 14.04
CA LEU A 367 19.01 12.56 15.30
C LEU A 367 20.03 13.40 16.05
N ILE A 368 19.71 13.81 17.28
CA ILE A 368 20.49 14.74 18.09
C ILE A 368 20.91 14.02 19.36
N SER A 369 22.20 13.73 19.49
CA SER A 369 22.81 13.11 20.68
C SER A 369 23.49 14.16 21.54
N PRO A 370 23.15 14.29 22.84
CA PRO A 370 23.85 15.21 23.73
C PRO A 370 25.28 14.74 23.99
N ILE A 371 26.20 15.69 24.14
CA ILE A 371 27.59 15.48 24.53
C ILE A 371 27.74 15.98 25.97
N ASN A 372 28.04 15.06 26.88
CA ASN A 372 28.22 15.40 28.28
C ASN A 372 29.64 15.89 28.53
N THR A 373 29.79 16.90 29.36
CA THR A 373 31.10 17.32 29.86
C THR A 373 31.60 16.23 30.82
N MET A 374 32.77 15.64 30.54
CA MET A 374 33.43 14.77 31.51
C MET A 374 33.91 15.66 32.66
N GLU A 375 33.26 15.60 33.83
CA GLU A 375 33.88 16.10 35.06
C GLU A 375 35.16 15.30 35.28
N ASN A 376 36.30 15.99 35.40
CA ASN A 376 37.57 15.37 35.79
C ASN A 376 37.38 14.71 37.17
N HIS A 377 37.07 13.43 37.21
CA HIS A 377 37.28 12.62 38.41
C HIS A 377 38.78 12.42 38.59
N THR A 378 39.47 13.45 39.08
CA THR A 378 40.74 13.28 39.76
C THR A 378 40.47 12.61 41.12
N GLN A 379 41.11 11.45 41.31
CA GLN A 379 41.19 10.58 42.51
C GLN A 379 40.06 9.57 42.72
N ASP A 380 40.30 8.36 42.21
CA ASP A 380 39.86 7.11 42.83
C ASP A 380 40.46 6.99 44.24
N ASN A 381 39.80 7.59 45.24
CA ASN A 381 39.95 7.16 46.62
C ASN A 381 38.90 6.08 46.89
N TYR A 382 39.35 4.83 46.89
CA TYR A 382 38.60 3.73 47.50
C TYR A 382 38.47 4.00 49.00
N THR A 383 37.35 4.55 49.43
CA THR A 383 36.86 4.43 50.79
C THR A 383 35.45 3.84 50.75
N GLN A 384 35.32 2.62 51.27
CA GLN A 384 34.05 2.03 51.64
C GLN A 384 33.39 2.91 52.70
N ASP A 385 32.16 3.38 52.46
CA ASP A 385 31.17 3.47 53.53
C ASP A 385 29.73 3.42 53.01
N ASN A 386 28.87 2.97 53.91
CA ASN A 386 27.55 2.43 53.72
C ASN A 386 26.46 3.46 53.42
N GLY A 387 25.52 3.06 52.58
CA GLY A 387 24.08 3.31 52.76
C GLY A 387 23.59 4.75 52.77
N THR A 388 23.23 5.28 51.60
CA THR A 388 21.94 5.96 51.34
C THR A 388 21.87 6.34 49.85
N GLN A 389 20.98 5.69 49.09
CA GLN A 389 20.64 6.12 47.73
C GLN A 389 19.80 7.40 47.79
N SER A 390 20.48 8.54 47.80
CA SER A 390 19.87 9.83 47.46
C SER A 390 19.80 9.93 45.93
N ASN A 391 18.59 9.92 45.37
CA ASN A 391 18.33 10.27 43.96
C ASN A 391 18.58 11.77 43.77
N SER A 392 19.84 12.21 43.82
CA SER A 392 20.24 13.49 43.27
C SER A 392 20.31 13.35 41.76
N THR A 393 19.38 13.99 41.04
CA THR A 393 19.48 14.20 39.59
C THR A 393 20.84 14.84 39.32
N LYS A 394 21.81 14.04 38.86
CA LYS A 394 23.15 14.52 38.51
C LYS A 394 22.95 15.58 37.42
N ASN A 395 23.26 16.84 37.71
CA ASN A 395 23.19 17.92 36.72
C ASN A 395 24.26 17.62 35.66
N ILE A 396 23.88 16.88 34.62
CA ILE A 396 24.75 16.59 33.49
C ILE A 396 24.87 17.88 32.68
N GLU A 397 26.00 18.56 32.81
CA GLU A 397 26.31 19.70 31.96
C GLU A 397 26.56 19.20 30.53
N ILE A 398 25.84 19.79 29.56
CA ILE A 398 25.91 19.40 28.16
C ILE A 398 26.70 20.45 27.40
N SER A 399 27.87 20.05 26.88
CA SER A 399 28.79 20.92 26.15
C SER A 399 28.40 21.11 24.68
N GLY A 400 27.52 20.26 24.15
CA GLY A 400 27.04 20.36 22.77
C GLY A 400 26.28 19.12 22.32
N PHE A 401 26.16 18.96 21.00
CA PHE A 401 25.41 17.88 20.38
C PHE A 401 26.14 17.31 19.15
N ALA A 402 26.14 16.00 19.03
CA ALA A 402 26.37 15.33 17.75
C ALA A 402 25.03 15.22 17.02
N VAL A 403 25.02 15.47 15.71
CA VAL A 403 23.81 15.45 14.90
C VAL A 403 24.01 14.62 13.65
N ALA A 404 23.06 13.73 13.36
CA ALA A 404 22.95 13.02 12.10
C ALA A 404 21.72 13.51 11.34
N ALA A 405 21.92 13.98 10.10
CA ALA A 405 20.83 14.32 9.19
C ALA A 405 20.52 13.12 8.30
N VAL A 406 19.27 12.68 8.26
CA VAL A 406 18.83 11.52 7.47
C VAL A 406 17.72 11.95 6.52
N ARG A 407 17.87 11.64 5.23
CA ARG A 407 16.80 11.87 4.25
C ARG A 407 15.80 10.73 4.33
N ILE A 408 14.53 11.05 4.58
CA ILE A 408 13.48 10.02 4.65
C ILE A 408 13.37 9.30 3.31
N GLU A 409 13.43 10.03 2.20
CA GLU A 409 13.35 9.42 0.86
C GLU A 409 14.46 8.38 0.61
N ASN A 410 15.71 8.71 0.97
CA ASN A 410 16.83 7.77 0.80
C ASN A 410 16.67 6.56 1.72
N MET A 411 16.29 6.79 2.97
CA MET A 411 16.01 5.72 3.93
C MET A 411 14.92 4.79 3.40
N MET A 412 13.81 5.32 2.88
CA MET A 412 12.72 4.52 2.31
C MET A 412 13.17 3.75 1.06
N LYS A 413 13.94 4.38 0.16
CA LYS A 413 14.52 3.68 -1.01
C LYS A 413 15.45 2.55 -0.61
N SER A 414 16.29 2.75 0.41
CA SER A 414 17.15 1.68 0.94
C SER A 414 16.34 0.56 1.59
N LEU A 415 15.22 0.87 2.26
CA LEU A 415 14.35 -0.13 2.88
C LEU A 415 13.66 -1.01 1.84
N PHE A 416 13.14 -0.40 0.75
CA PHE A 416 12.41 -1.12 -0.29
C PHE A 416 13.29 -1.78 -1.36
N SER A 417 14.60 -1.52 -1.38
CA SER A 417 15.54 -2.21 -2.29
C SER A 417 16.15 -3.46 -1.68
N GLN A 418 15.93 -3.72 -0.39
CA GLN A 418 16.44 -4.89 0.34
C GLN A 418 15.40 -6.00 0.56
N GLY A 419 14.13 -5.75 0.24
CA GLY A 419 13.05 -6.76 0.20
C GLY A 419 12.73 -7.10 -1.25
#